data_AF-A0A1Q7Z9Q7-F1
#
_entry.id   AF-A0A1Q7Z9Q7-F1
#
_cell.length_a   1.000
_cell.length_b   1.000
_cell.length_c   1.000
_cell.angle_alpha   90.00
_cell.angle_beta   90.00
_cell.angle_gamma   90.00
#
_symmetry.space_group_name_H-M   'P 1'
#
loop_
_entity.id
_entity.type
_entity.pdbx_description
1 polymer ?
#
loop_
_entity_poly.entity_id
_entity_poly.type
_entity_poly.pdbx_seq_one_letter_code
_entity_poly.pdbx_strand_id
1 'polypeptide(L)'
;MSGTDSGTPRTKWNRSQRFQLSPAGRKAGLNYRQVIVASRAEAGRKSFDVARTEWAARLNLEPTDGLYLGELLEAPRTIPEIAASLDGCGPQRSEVRAAVERLVQVRMMELVVPPPAPPRPPRRW
;
A
#
# COMPACT_ATOMS: atom_id res chain seq x y z
N MET A 1 -18.99 15.36 -25.88
CA MET A 1 -19.81 14.27 -25.32
C MET A 1 -18.90 13.05 -25.28
N SER A 2 -18.50 12.43 -24.18
CA SER A 2 -19.01 12.28 -22.81
C SER A 2 -17.77 11.98 -21.93
N GLY A 3 -17.61 12.38 -20.67
CA GLY A 3 -18.57 12.33 -19.58
C GLY A 3 -18.34 11.06 -18.74
N THR A 4 -17.29 11.03 -17.91
CA THR A 4 -17.23 10.37 -16.59
C THR A 4 -15.93 10.80 -15.89
N ASP A 5 -15.92 12.04 -15.38
CA ASP A 5 -15.07 12.37 -14.23
C ASP A 5 -15.78 11.80 -13.01
N SER A 6 -15.63 10.49 -12.79
CA SER A 6 -16.02 9.84 -11.54
C SER A 6 -15.01 10.26 -10.47
N GLY A 7 -15.08 11.54 -10.11
CA GLY A 7 -14.28 12.16 -9.07
C GLY A 7 -14.74 11.68 -7.71
N THR A 8 -14.46 10.41 -7.38
CA THR A 8 -14.43 10.01 -5.97
C THR A 8 -13.52 10.99 -5.25
N PRO A 9 -14.02 11.69 -4.22
CA PRO A 9 -13.24 12.71 -3.55
C PRO A 9 -11.95 12.07 -3.02
N ARG A 10 -10.81 12.49 -3.58
CA ARG A 10 -9.50 11.99 -3.15
C ARG A 10 -9.37 12.22 -1.66
N THR A 11 -9.18 11.14 -0.90
CA THR A 11 -9.07 11.22 0.55
C THR A 11 -7.90 12.15 0.90
N LYS A 12 -8.20 13.28 1.54
CA LYS A 12 -7.18 14.28 1.88
C LYS A 12 -6.40 13.84 3.11
N TRP A 13 -5.30 13.13 2.92
CA TRP A 13 -4.34 12.83 3.97
C TRP A 13 -3.25 13.88 4.09
N ASN A 14 -2.82 14.15 5.31
CA ASN A 14 -1.63 14.97 5.57
C ASN A 14 -0.37 14.24 5.06
N ARG A 15 0.70 15.00 4.73
CA ARG A 15 1.94 14.42 4.19
C ARG A 15 2.64 13.48 5.17
N SER A 16 2.48 13.71 6.46
CA SER A 16 3.02 12.90 7.55
C SER A 16 2.14 11.69 7.90
N GLN A 17 1.07 11.42 7.15
CA GLN A 17 0.15 10.34 7.45
C GLN A 17 0.89 9.03 7.22
N ARG A 18 1.06 8.27 8.30
CA ARG A 18 1.62 6.93 8.24
C ARG A 18 0.50 5.92 8.06
N PHE A 19 0.79 4.89 7.31
CA PHE A 19 -0.08 3.76 7.08
C PHE A 19 0.59 2.53 7.68
N GLN A 20 -0.22 1.60 8.17
CA GLN A 20 0.23 0.30 8.65
C GLN A 20 -0.67 -0.79 8.07
N LEU A 21 -0.15 -2.02 8.03
CA LEU A 21 -0.96 -3.16 7.63
C LEU A 21 -1.95 -3.54 8.73
N SER A 22 -3.19 -3.79 8.33
CA SER A 22 -4.16 -4.50 9.16
C SER A 22 -3.72 -5.97 9.33
N PRO A 23 -4.34 -6.74 10.25
CA PRO A 23 -4.07 -8.18 10.34
C PRO A 23 -4.31 -8.93 9.02
N ALA A 24 -5.32 -8.53 8.24
CA ALA A 24 -5.59 -9.08 6.92
C ALA A 24 -4.49 -8.69 5.92
N GLY A 25 -4.07 -7.41 5.91
CA GLY A 25 -2.98 -6.92 5.07
C GLY A 25 -1.65 -7.62 5.33
N ARG A 26 -1.32 -7.92 6.60
CA ARG A 26 -0.11 -8.69 6.95
C ARG A 26 -0.16 -10.10 6.39
N LYS A 27 -1.29 -10.80 6.58
CA LYS A 27 -1.49 -12.15 6.02
C LYS A 27 -1.37 -12.14 4.50
N ALA A 28 -1.99 -11.15 3.83
CA ALA A 28 -1.92 -10.99 2.39
C ALA A 28 -0.48 -10.72 1.90
N GLY A 29 0.28 -9.85 2.57
CA GLY A 29 1.67 -9.55 2.23
C GLY A 29 2.61 -10.74 2.42
N LEU A 30 2.45 -11.51 3.51
CA LEU A 30 3.20 -12.75 3.72
C LEU A 30 2.87 -13.81 2.68
N ASN A 31 1.59 -13.97 2.36
CA ASN A 31 1.14 -14.90 1.33
C ASN A 31 1.65 -14.51 -0.06
N TYR A 32 1.65 -13.21 -0.40
CA TYR A 32 2.23 -12.71 -1.64
C TYR A 32 3.70 -13.14 -1.78
N ARG A 33 4.52 -12.96 -0.73
CA ARG A 33 5.93 -13.39 -0.74
C ARG A 33 6.07 -14.89 -1.00
N GLN A 34 5.21 -15.73 -0.40
CA GLN A 34 5.23 -17.18 -0.61
C GLN A 34 4.87 -17.53 -2.05
N VAL A 35 3.81 -16.94 -2.61
CA VAL A 35 3.35 -17.17 -3.98
C VAL A 35 4.44 -16.80 -4.99
N ILE A 36 5.11 -15.66 -4.78
CA ILE A 36 6.19 -15.20 -5.66
C ILE A 36 7.45 -16.07 -5.57
N VAL A 37 7.77 -16.59 -4.38
CA VAL A 37 8.89 -17.54 -4.22
C VAL A 37 8.55 -18.85 -4.92
N ALA A 38 7.33 -19.37 -4.76
CA ALA A 38 6.89 -20.60 -5.40
C ALA A 38 6.88 -20.49 -6.94
N SER A 39 6.43 -19.35 -7.49
CA SER A 39 6.39 -19.15 -8.95
C SER A 39 7.77 -19.16 -9.61
N ARG A 40 8.84 -18.91 -8.86
CA ARG A 40 10.22 -18.98 -9.39
C ARG A 40 10.63 -20.41 -9.76
N ALA A 41 10.02 -21.42 -9.15
CA ALA A 41 10.35 -22.81 -9.42
C ALA A 41 9.78 -23.32 -10.75
N GLU A 42 8.72 -22.68 -11.30
CA GLU A 42 7.90 -23.32 -12.33
C GLU A 42 8.21 -22.91 -13.78
N ALA A 43 8.45 -21.62 -14.13
CA ALA A 43 8.69 -21.27 -15.55
C ALA A 43 9.17 -19.82 -15.85
N GLY A 44 9.91 -19.16 -14.96
CA GLY A 44 10.42 -17.79 -15.23
C GLY A 44 9.33 -16.70 -15.24
N ARG A 45 9.51 -15.62 -16.02
CA ARG A 45 8.70 -14.38 -15.92
C ARG A 45 7.19 -14.60 -16.11
N LYS A 46 6.78 -15.51 -16.99
CA LYS A 46 5.35 -15.80 -17.22
C LYS A 46 4.67 -16.42 -15.99
N SER A 47 5.36 -17.32 -15.28
CA SER A 47 4.84 -17.91 -14.04
C SER A 47 4.69 -16.85 -12.94
N PHE A 48 5.61 -15.88 -12.88
CA PHE A 48 5.52 -14.75 -11.95
C PHE A 48 4.27 -13.88 -12.20
N ASP A 49 3.99 -13.50 -13.45
CA ASP A 49 2.83 -12.65 -13.76
C ASP A 49 1.50 -13.37 -13.50
N VAL A 50 1.43 -14.68 -13.82
CA VAL A 50 0.26 -15.52 -13.50
C VAL A 50 0.05 -15.59 -11.99
N ALA A 51 1.10 -15.89 -11.23
CA ALA A 51 1.02 -16.02 -9.78
C ALA A 51 0.55 -14.72 -9.10
N ARG A 52 1.03 -13.57 -9.57
CA ARG A 52 0.57 -12.25 -9.08
C ARG A 52 -0.90 -12.00 -9.41
N THR A 53 -1.32 -12.33 -10.62
CA THR A 53 -2.69 -12.12 -11.09
C THR A 53 -3.67 -12.96 -10.29
N GLU A 54 -3.36 -14.24 -10.10
CA GLU A 54 -4.22 -15.15 -9.34
C GLU A 54 -4.27 -14.79 -7.84
N TRP A 55 -3.14 -14.39 -7.26
CA TRP A 55 -3.10 -13.91 -5.88
C TRP A 55 -4.01 -12.70 -5.68
N ALA A 56 -3.91 -11.73 -6.60
CA ALA A 56 -4.67 -10.49 -6.53
C ALA A 56 -6.18 -10.74 -6.71
N ALA A 57 -6.55 -11.59 -7.68
CA ALA A 57 -7.93 -11.96 -7.95
C ALA A 57 -8.62 -12.59 -6.73
N ARG A 58 -7.92 -13.46 -5.99
CA ARG A 58 -8.45 -14.11 -4.76
C ARG A 58 -8.77 -13.13 -3.64
N LEU A 59 -8.12 -11.97 -3.62
CA LEU A 59 -8.23 -10.97 -2.57
C LEU A 59 -8.95 -9.70 -3.03
N ASN A 60 -9.44 -9.67 -4.27
CA ASN A 60 -10.00 -8.49 -4.92
C ASN A 60 -9.04 -7.28 -4.87
N LEU A 61 -7.77 -7.54 -5.18
CA LEU A 61 -6.68 -6.57 -5.23
C LEU A 61 -6.16 -6.40 -6.65
N GLU A 62 -5.28 -5.42 -6.86
CA GLU A 62 -4.46 -5.33 -8.07
C GLU A 62 -3.19 -6.18 -7.95
N PRO A 63 -2.66 -6.77 -9.03
CA PRO A 63 -1.41 -7.55 -9.00
C PRO A 63 -0.18 -6.76 -8.50
N THR A 64 -0.22 -5.43 -8.58
CA THR A 64 0.82 -4.53 -8.05
C THR A 64 0.67 -4.27 -6.57
N ASP A 65 -0.49 -4.52 -5.97
CA ASP A 65 -0.74 -4.19 -4.57
C ASP A 65 0.12 -5.00 -3.58
N GLY A 66 0.52 -6.22 -3.97
CA GLY A 66 1.39 -7.08 -3.16
C GLY A 66 2.76 -6.47 -2.86
N LEU A 67 3.27 -5.63 -3.76
CA LEU A 67 4.51 -4.88 -3.57
C LEU A 67 4.36 -3.89 -2.41
N TYR A 68 3.29 -3.07 -2.41
CA TYR A 68 3.05 -2.10 -1.35
C TYR A 68 2.77 -2.79 0.00
N LEU A 69 2.09 -3.93 0.00
CA LEU A 69 1.91 -4.73 1.21
C LEU A 69 3.27 -5.20 1.77
N GLY A 70 4.19 -5.64 0.90
CA GLY A 70 5.54 -6.02 1.29
C GLY A 70 6.30 -4.91 2.00
N GLU A 71 6.24 -3.68 1.47
CA GLU A 71 6.96 -2.51 2.02
C GLU A 71 6.55 -2.14 3.45
N LEU A 72 5.30 -2.45 3.84
CA LEU A 72 4.75 -2.13 5.17
C LEU A 72 4.77 -3.30 6.17
N LEU A 73 5.33 -4.46 5.80
CA LEU A 73 5.45 -5.60 6.74
C LEU A 73 6.29 -5.23 7.97
N GLU A 74 7.39 -4.51 7.75
CA GLU A 74 8.37 -4.18 8.78
C GLU A 74 7.92 -3.02 9.69
N ALA A 75 7.41 -1.93 9.10
CA ALA A 75 7.08 -0.72 9.85
C ALA A 75 6.01 0.12 9.16
N PRO A 76 5.28 0.96 9.92
CA PRO A 76 4.40 1.96 9.33
C PRO A 76 5.17 3.00 8.51
N ARG A 77 4.68 3.34 7.32
CA ARG A 77 5.33 4.29 6.39
C ARG A 77 4.35 5.33 5.84
N THR A 78 4.88 6.48 5.45
CA THR A 78 4.17 7.52 4.70
C THR A 78 4.22 7.24 3.19
N ILE A 79 3.31 7.86 2.42
CA ILE A 79 3.33 7.74 0.94
C ILE A 79 4.70 8.13 0.33
N PRO A 80 5.35 9.24 0.74
CA PRO A 80 6.70 9.56 0.26
C PRO A 80 7.75 8.50 0.59
N GLU A 81 7.70 7.89 1.78
CA GLU A 81 8.64 6.84 2.19
C GLU A 81 8.45 5.55 1.38
N ILE A 82 7.19 5.18 1.09
CA ILE A 82 6.87 4.03 0.21
C ILE A 82 7.33 4.33 -1.21
N ALA A 83 7.07 5.53 -1.73
CA ALA A 83 7.54 5.91 -3.06
C ALA A 83 9.07 5.90 -3.16
N ALA A 84 9.77 6.35 -2.10
CA ALA A 84 11.23 6.35 -2.05
C ALA A 84 11.82 4.93 -1.95
N SER A 85 11.16 3.99 -1.26
CA SER A 85 11.66 2.60 -1.20
C SER A 85 11.47 1.83 -2.51
N LEU A 86 10.59 2.32 -3.38
CA LEU A 86 10.30 1.78 -4.69
C LEU A 86 10.94 2.58 -5.84
N ASP A 87 11.74 3.59 -5.50
CA ASP A 87 12.39 4.46 -6.48
C ASP A 87 13.34 3.64 -7.37
N GLY A 88 13.27 3.87 -8.68
CA GLY A 88 13.98 3.06 -9.68
C GLY A 88 13.35 1.70 -10.03
N CYS A 89 12.28 1.26 -9.34
CA CYS A 89 11.58 -0.01 -9.61
C CYS A 89 10.23 0.14 -10.32
N GLY A 90 9.84 1.35 -10.72
CA GLY A 90 8.71 1.59 -11.62
C GLY A 90 7.66 2.59 -11.12
N PRO A 91 7.07 2.45 -9.92
CA PRO A 91 5.84 3.18 -9.60
C PRO A 91 6.10 4.65 -9.24
N GLN A 92 5.37 5.55 -9.89
CA GLN A 92 5.35 6.96 -9.53
C GLN A 92 4.56 7.20 -8.25
N ARG A 93 4.85 8.30 -7.56
CA ARG A 93 4.15 8.68 -6.31
C ARG A 93 2.62 8.75 -6.44
N SER A 94 2.10 9.10 -7.61
CA SER A 94 0.66 9.08 -7.93
C SER A 94 0.07 7.67 -7.86
N GLU A 95 0.80 6.67 -8.38
CA GLU A 95 0.41 5.26 -8.38
C GLU A 95 0.48 4.66 -6.98
N VAL A 96 1.53 5.00 -6.22
CA VAL A 96 1.64 4.63 -4.80
C VAL A 96 0.42 5.15 -4.02
N ARG A 97 0.04 6.41 -4.25
CA ARG A 97 -1.14 6.98 -3.59
C ARG A 97 -2.43 6.26 -3.99
N ALA A 98 -2.64 6.00 -5.27
CA ALA A 98 -3.83 5.29 -5.74
C ALA A 98 -3.92 3.87 -5.12
N ALA A 99 -2.79 3.18 -5.01
CA ALA A 99 -2.72 1.88 -4.36
C ALA A 99 -3.01 1.94 -2.86
N VAL A 100 -2.45 2.92 -2.14
CA VAL A 100 -2.75 3.12 -0.71
C VAL A 100 -4.24 3.46 -0.51
N GLU A 101 -4.84 4.28 -1.38
CA GLU A 101 -6.28 4.57 -1.37
C GLU A 101 -7.12 3.30 -1.52
N ARG A 102 -6.82 2.44 -2.51
CA ARG A 102 -7.50 1.15 -2.67
C ARG A 102 -7.30 0.24 -1.45
N LEU A 103 -6.08 0.10 -0.95
CA LEU A 103 -5.76 -0.81 0.15
C LEU A 103 -6.38 -0.39 1.48
N VAL A 104 -6.59 0.91 1.69
CA VAL A 104 -7.40 1.40 2.81
C VAL A 104 -8.89 1.09 2.61
N GLN A 105 -9.42 1.26 1.40
CA GLN A 105 -10.82 0.95 1.08
C GLN A 105 -11.16 -0.53 1.31
N VAL A 106 -10.26 -1.44 0.91
CA VAL A 106 -10.44 -2.89 1.12
C VAL A 106 -9.93 -3.39 2.49
N ARG A 107 -9.62 -2.48 3.42
CA ARG A 107 -9.20 -2.80 4.80
C ARG A 107 -7.92 -3.63 4.92
N MET A 108 -7.05 -3.56 3.93
CA MET A 108 -5.69 -4.13 4.00
C MET A 108 -4.70 -3.19 4.69
N MET A 109 -4.99 -1.88 4.66
CA MET A 109 -4.21 -0.84 5.34
C MET A 109 -5.07 -0.01 6.28
N GLU A 110 -4.43 0.52 7.31
CA GLU A 110 -5.01 1.39 8.31
C GLU A 110 -4.17 2.65 8.46
N LEU A 111 -4.82 3.76 8.81
CA LEU A 111 -4.15 4.99 9.15
C LEU A 111 -3.58 4.87 10.56
N VAL A 112 -2.30 5.20 10.73
CA VAL A 112 -1.74 5.42 12.06
C VAL A 112 -2.22 6.78 12.55
N VAL A 113 -2.98 6.79 13.64
CA VAL A 113 -3.35 8.03 14.32
C VAL A 113 -2.13 8.54 15.08
N PRO A 114 -1.63 9.76 14.80
CA PRO A 114 -0.51 10.31 15.56
C PRO A 114 -0.92 10.46 17.03
N PRO A 115 -0.01 10.22 17.99
CA PRO A 115 -0.31 10.45 19.39
C PRO A 115 -0.74 11.91 19.60
N PRO A 116 -1.63 12.17 20.58
CA PRO A 116 -2.05 13.54 20.88
C PRO A 116 -0.82 14.39 21.23
N ALA A 117 -0.81 15.64 20.75
CA ALA A 117 0.30 16.55 21.03
C ALA A 117 0.47 16.73 22.54
N PRO A 118 1.71 16.76 23.06
CA PRO A 118 1.94 17.09 24.47
C PRO A 118 1.38 18.48 24.78
N PRO A 119 0.90 18.72 26.02
CA PRO A 119 0.39 20.03 26.41
C PRO A 119 1.48 21.09 26.18
N ARG A 120 1.08 22.25 25.62
CA ARG A 120 2.02 23.35 25.40
C ARG A 120 2.59 23.78 26.76
N PRO A 121 3.92 24.00 26.88
CA PRO A 121 4.48 24.54 28.11
C PRO A 121 3.83 25.90 28.40
N PRO A 122 3.65 26.26 29.69
CA PRO A 122 3.10 27.56 30.06
C PRO A 122 3.97 28.67 29.47
N ARG A 123 3.33 29.66 28.83
CA ARG A 123 4.01 30.86 28.34
C ARG A 123 4.63 31.57 29.56
N ARG A 124 5.96 31.66 29.60
CA ARG A 124 6.65 32.57 30.52
C ARG A 124 6.54 33.96 29.91
N TRP A 125 5.91 34.87 30.67
CA TRP A 125 5.84 36.29 30.36
C TRP A 125 7.07 37.00 30.93
#